data_AF-A0A9E3WNC4-F1
#
_entry.id   AF-A0A9E3WNC4-F1
#
_cell.length_a   1.000
_cell.length_b   1.000
_cell.length_c   1.000
_cell.angle_alpha   90.00
_cell.angle_beta   90.00
_cell.angle_gamma   90.00
#
_symmetry.space_group_name_H-M   'P 1'
#
loop_
_entity.id
_entity.type
_entity.pdbx_description
1 polymer ?
#
loop_
_entity_poly.entity_id
_entity_poly.type
_entity_poly.pdbx_seq_one_letter_code
_entity_poly.pdbx_strand_id
1 'polypeptide(L)'
;MRSNLASIINLAIVASIAIPVATNSVAEEAFVRIERTNQGLQFRSGDRPVLFYQSEPITEHGHTRAGFVHPLYGLDGELLTESFPKDHRHHQGVFWAWHQLWVGDRKVGDPWVTKDHLVVVKETEIVEAASDSATLDIQAEWTSNALDDSGTSKAIIGERTRIQVFREKGDVQYVDFTIQLTPLVPDVKIGGSEDAKGYSGFTVRVKPPTDMIIRDERGVLDDDAVQSTSTWSGVSGSFGDQGLSGIAILSHPSLTQFPPRWVLRHYGMQNVAYPGREPIALSAEQPLVIRHRLVIHRGTTDQARIMDHQRTYELTP
;
A
#
# COMPACT_ATOMS: atom_id res chain seq x y z
N MET A 1 81.52 -49.47 -33.07
CA MET A 1 80.08 -49.67 -33.33
C MET A 1 79.38 -49.96 -32.01
N ARG A 2 78.87 -48.92 -31.34
CA ARG A 2 78.01 -49.03 -30.17
C ARG A 2 76.86 -48.04 -30.36
N SER A 3 75.67 -48.60 -30.31
CA SER A 3 74.35 -47.96 -30.31
C SER A 3 74.19 -46.99 -29.14
N ASN A 4 73.51 -45.87 -29.36
CA ASN A 4 72.69 -45.23 -28.34
C ASN A 4 71.45 -44.65 -29.02
N LEU A 5 70.31 -45.31 -28.77
CA LEU A 5 68.98 -44.81 -29.09
C LEU A 5 68.66 -43.65 -28.12
N ALA A 6 68.21 -42.52 -28.66
CA ALA A 6 67.52 -41.49 -27.90
C ALA A 6 66.02 -41.65 -28.14
N SER A 7 65.29 -42.05 -27.09
CA SER A 7 63.83 -42.09 -27.07
C SER A 7 63.25 -40.67 -27.06
N ILE A 8 62.39 -40.36 -28.03
CA ILE A 8 61.56 -39.17 -28.03
C ILE A 8 60.25 -39.54 -27.31
N ILE A 9 60.02 -38.95 -26.13
CA ILE A 9 58.75 -39.05 -25.40
C ILE A 9 57.84 -37.94 -25.95
N ASN A 10 56.80 -38.31 -26.71
CA ASN A 10 55.71 -37.41 -27.07
C ASN A 10 54.78 -37.24 -25.87
N LEU A 11 54.81 -36.07 -25.23
CA LEU A 11 53.86 -35.70 -24.19
C LEU A 11 52.58 -35.16 -24.86
N ALA A 12 51.55 -35.99 -24.98
CA ALA A 12 50.24 -35.55 -25.43
C ALA A 12 49.54 -34.80 -24.29
N ILE A 13 49.39 -33.47 -24.44
CA ILE A 13 48.57 -32.65 -23.55
C ILE A 13 47.10 -32.88 -23.93
N VAL A 14 46.37 -33.64 -23.11
CA VAL A 14 44.91 -33.73 -23.20
C VAL A 14 44.33 -32.51 -22.50
N ALA A 15 43.90 -31.51 -23.28
CA ALA A 15 43.16 -30.37 -22.76
C ALA A 15 41.72 -30.84 -22.44
N SER A 16 41.41 -31.05 -21.17
CA SER A 16 40.03 -31.27 -20.71
C SER A 16 39.26 -29.97 -20.85
N ILE A 17 38.38 -29.90 -21.86
CA ILE A 17 37.39 -28.84 -22.00
C ILE A 17 36.32 -29.10 -20.93
N ALA A 18 36.36 -28.35 -19.83
CA ALA A 18 35.28 -28.32 -18.86
C ALA A 18 34.10 -27.59 -19.50
N ILE A 19 33.07 -28.34 -19.88
CA ILE A 19 31.78 -27.77 -20.27
C ILE A 19 31.13 -27.23 -18.99
N PRO A 20 30.85 -25.93 -18.87
CA PRO A 20 30.14 -25.41 -17.71
C PRO A 20 28.72 -25.96 -17.75
N VAL A 21 28.39 -26.82 -16.79
CA VAL A 21 27.00 -27.19 -16.51
C VAL A 21 26.34 -25.94 -15.96
N ALA A 22 25.47 -25.31 -16.75
CA ALA A 22 24.61 -24.25 -16.26
C ALA A 22 23.70 -24.85 -15.19
N THR A 23 24.01 -24.59 -13.92
CA THR A 23 23.07 -24.81 -12.83
C THR A 23 21.97 -23.77 -13.03
N ASN A 24 20.84 -24.18 -13.59
CA ASN A 24 19.61 -23.40 -13.47
C ASN A 24 19.32 -23.28 -11.97
N SER A 25 19.70 -22.16 -11.36
CA SER A 25 19.17 -21.80 -10.05
C SER A 25 17.69 -21.55 -10.26
N VAL A 26 16.87 -22.51 -9.84
CA VAL A 26 15.48 -22.20 -9.52
C VAL A 26 15.57 -21.06 -8.50
N ALA A 27 15.09 -19.88 -8.85
CA ALA A 27 15.08 -18.75 -7.92
C ALA A 27 14.37 -19.23 -6.66
N GLU A 28 15.12 -19.30 -5.56
CA GLU A 28 14.57 -19.68 -4.27
C GLU A 28 13.47 -18.65 -3.96
N GLU A 29 12.23 -19.13 -3.81
CA GLU A 29 11.07 -18.26 -3.67
C GLU A 29 11.25 -17.38 -2.42
N ALA A 30 11.43 -16.08 -2.63
CA ALA A 30 11.99 -15.22 -1.60
C ALA A 30 10.96 -14.88 -0.52
N PHE A 31 11.24 -15.30 0.72
CA PHE A 31 10.43 -14.97 1.89
C PHE A 31 10.28 -13.46 2.08
N VAL A 32 9.13 -13.04 2.61
CA VAL A 32 8.91 -11.65 3.01
C VAL A 32 9.47 -11.45 4.41
N ARG A 33 10.27 -10.40 4.61
CA ARG A 33 10.84 -9.99 5.90
C ARG A 33 10.57 -8.53 6.21
N ILE A 34 10.56 -8.17 7.49
CA ILE A 34 10.36 -6.79 7.96
C ILE A 34 11.59 -6.31 8.72
N GLU A 35 12.21 -5.24 8.23
CA GLU A 35 13.36 -4.60 8.84
C GLU A 35 12.95 -3.28 9.49
N ARG A 36 13.20 -3.14 10.80
CA ARG A 36 12.95 -1.89 11.52
C ARG A 36 14.04 -0.87 11.25
N THR A 37 13.65 0.38 11.00
CA THR A 37 14.55 1.53 10.88
C THR A 37 14.22 2.58 11.94
N ASN A 38 14.96 3.68 11.94
CA ASN A 38 14.68 4.85 12.78
C ASN A 38 13.48 5.70 12.30
N GLN A 39 12.89 5.38 11.15
CA GLN A 39 11.76 6.12 10.57
C GLN A 39 10.51 5.27 10.39
N GLY A 40 10.67 3.94 10.37
CA GLY A 40 9.59 3.07 9.95
C GLY A 40 10.01 1.62 9.82
N LEU A 41 9.27 0.90 8.98
CA LEU A 41 9.43 -0.53 8.76
C LEU A 41 9.50 -0.84 7.27
N GLN A 42 10.61 -1.45 6.85
CA GLN A 42 10.87 -1.84 5.47
C GLN A 42 10.46 -3.31 5.27
N PHE A 43 9.51 -3.55 4.38
CA PHE A 43 9.20 -4.88 3.90
C PHE A 43 10.06 -5.22 2.69
N ARG A 44 10.62 -6.43 2.66
CA ARG A 44 11.39 -6.94 1.51
C ARG A 44 10.94 -8.34 1.15
N SER A 45 10.96 -8.68 -0.13
CA SER A 45 10.88 -10.05 -0.63
C SER A 45 12.26 -10.42 -1.17
N GLY A 46 13.00 -11.22 -0.41
CA GLY A 46 14.44 -11.36 -0.62
C GLY A 46 15.12 -9.99 -0.56
N ASP A 47 15.90 -9.65 -1.59
CA ASP A 47 16.56 -8.35 -1.66
C ASP A 47 15.75 -7.28 -2.38
N ARG A 48 14.54 -7.57 -2.84
CA ARG A 48 13.66 -6.57 -3.46
C ARG A 48 12.86 -5.83 -2.38
N PRO A 49 12.92 -4.48 -2.30
CA PRO A 49 12.01 -3.74 -1.43
C PRO A 49 10.58 -3.87 -1.95
N VAL A 50 9.62 -4.13 -1.06
CA VAL A 50 8.19 -4.19 -1.42
C VAL A 50 7.53 -2.87 -1.04
N LEU A 51 7.58 -2.53 0.24
CA LEU A 51 6.98 -1.30 0.76
C LEU A 51 7.71 -0.79 2.00
N PHE A 52 7.58 0.49 2.28
CA PHE A 52 8.03 1.10 3.54
C PHE A 52 6.84 1.72 4.28
N TYR A 53 6.61 1.28 5.51
CA TYR A 53 5.63 1.90 6.41
C TYR A 53 6.31 3.01 7.22
N GLN A 54 5.91 4.25 6.98
CA GLN A 54 6.41 5.43 7.68
C GLN A 54 5.75 5.55 9.06
N SER A 55 6.44 5.12 10.11
CA SER A 55 5.90 5.18 11.49
C SER A 55 6.19 6.51 12.18
N GLU A 56 7.37 7.09 11.92
CA GLU A 56 7.73 8.40 12.47
C GLU A 56 7.14 9.52 11.61
N PRO A 57 6.71 10.64 12.22
CA PRO A 57 6.16 11.75 11.46
C PRO A 57 7.23 12.43 10.61
N ILE A 58 6.93 12.64 9.34
CA ILE A 58 7.73 13.48 8.45
C ILE A 58 6.94 14.73 8.06
N THR A 59 7.66 15.83 7.88
CA THR A 59 7.08 17.13 7.51
C THR A 59 7.65 17.62 6.21
N GLU A 60 6.80 17.77 5.21
CA GLU A 60 7.16 18.39 3.95
C GLU A 60 6.06 19.36 3.50
N HIS A 61 6.48 20.50 2.95
CA HIS A 61 5.59 21.55 2.46
C HIS A 61 4.49 22.02 3.42
N GLY A 62 4.76 21.95 4.74
CA GLY A 62 3.81 22.34 5.79
C GLY A 62 2.80 21.26 6.18
N HIS A 63 2.94 20.05 5.64
CA HIS A 63 2.12 18.89 6.00
C HIS A 63 2.96 17.90 6.81
N THR A 64 2.47 17.55 7.99
CA THR A 64 3.10 16.55 8.86
C THR A 64 2.23 15.30 8.91
N ARG A 65 2.79 14.13 8.60
CA ARG A 65 2.06 12.85 8.66
C ARG A 65 2.97 11.70 9.09
N ALA A 66 2.38 10.74 9.78
CA ALA A 66 2.86 9.38 10.01
C ALA A 66 1.74 8.39 9.66
N GLY A 67 2.04 7.09 9.68
CA GLY A 67 1.02 6.05 9.50
C GLY A 67 0.57 5.87 8.05
N PHE A 68 1.50 5.92 7.11
CA PHE A 68 1.24 5.68 5.69
C PHE A 68 2.34 4.81 5.08
N VAL A 69 2.08 4.28 3.88
CA VAL A 69 3.07 3.51 3.11
C VAL A 69 3.61 4.35 1.97
N HIS A 70 4.90 4.63 2.00
CA HIS A 70 5.66 5.13 0.87
C HIS A 70 7.16 5.01 1.17
N PRO A 71 7.98 4.52 0.23
CA PRO A 71 7.64 4.02 -1.10
C PRO A 71 6.90 2.67 -1.10
N LEU A 72 6.13 2.42 -2.17
CA LEU A 72 5.60 1.13 -2.58
C LEU A 72 6.11 0.81 -3.99
N TYR A 73 6.66 -0.39 -4.17
CA TYR A 73 7.33 -0.81 -5.39
C TYR A 73 6.54 -1.89 -6.13
N GLY A 74 6.75 -1.95 -7.45
CA GLY A 74 6.29 -3.04 -8.30
C GLY A 74 7.13 -4.30 -8.17
N LEU A 75 6.76 -5.32 -8.92
CA LEU A 75 7.43 -6.63 -8.87
C LEU A 75 8.83 -6.58 -9.49
N ASP A 76 9.12 -5.58 -10.33
CA ASP A 76 10.41 -5.39 -10.99
C ASP A 76 11.23 -4.25 -10.37
N GLY A 77 10.79 -3.74 -9.21
CA GLY A 77 11.51 -2.75 -8.39
C GLY A 77 11.25 -1.29 -8.76
N GLU A 78 10.38 -1.02 -9.72
CA GLU A 78 9.93 0.31 -10.09
C GLU A 78 9.06 0.94 -8.99
N LEU A 79 9.19 2.25 -8.79
CA LEU A 79 8.44 2.99 -7.79
C LEU A 79 7.02 3.29 -8.29
N LEU A 80 5.99 2.75 -7.63
CA LEU A 80 4.59 2.96 -8.02
C LEU A 80 4.01 4.23 -7.40
N THR A 81 4.27 4.46 -6.12
CA THR A 81 3.67 5.57 -5.35
C THR A 81 4.51 6.83 -5.36
N GLU A 82 3.88 7.98 -5.12
CA GLU A 82 4.56 9.23 -4.75
C GLU A 82 4.03 9.79 -3.43
N SER A 83 4.82 10.63 -2.78
CA SER A 83 4.48 11.32 -1.53
C SER A 83 4.78 12.81 -1.66
N PHE A 84 3.94 13.65 -1.04
CA PHE A 84 4.00 15.11 -1.11
C PHE A 84 4.11 15.68 -2.54
N PRO A 85 3.33 15.20 -3.52
CA PRO A 85 3.44 15.70 -4.90
C PRO A 85 3.09 17.18 -4.99
N LYS A 86 3.66 17.87 -5.98
CA LYS A 86 3.58 19.34 -6.09
C LYS A 86 2.16 19.87 -6.20
N ASP A 87 1.28 19.12 -6.83
CA ASP A 87 -0.14 19.42 -7.06
C ASP A 87 -1.01 19.13 -5.81
N HIS A 88 -0.68 18.07 -5.07
CA HIS A 88 -1.42 17.62 -3.87
C HIS A 88 -0.49 17.29 -2.71
N ARG A 89 0.11 18.34 -2.12
CA ARG A 89 1.15 18.24 -1.09
C ARG A 89 0.74 17.52 0.20
N HIS A 90 -0.54 17.23 0.40
CA HIS A 90 -1.04 16.49 1.55
C HIS A 90 -1.26 15.00 1.29
N HIS A 91 -0.99 14.48 0.09
CA HIS A 91 -1.12 13.05 -0.24
C HIS A 91 0.17 12.27 0.04
N GLN A 92 0.04 11.01 0.47
CA GLN A 92 1.17 10.13 0.77
C GLN A 92 0.91 8.69 0.35
N GLY A 93 1.51 8.24 -0.77
CA GLY A 93 1.51 6.84 -1.22
C GLY A 93 0.21 6.08 -0.92
N VAL A 94 0.24 5.10 -0.01
CA VAL A 94 -0.97 4.47 0.52
C VAL A 94 -1.29 5.06 1.90
N PHE A 95 -2.46 5.69 2.03
CA PHE A 95 -2.90 6.34 3.26
C PHE A 95 -4.41 6.24 3.45
N TRP A 96 -4.88 6.46 4.67
CA TRP A 96 -6.29 6.62 4.99
C TRP A 96 -6.50 7.89 5.79
N ALA A 97 -7.48 8.70 5.38
CA ALA A 97 -7.77 9.96 6.02
C ALA A 97 -9.20 10.44 5.75
N TRP A 98 -9.67 11.39 6.54
CA TRP A 98 -11.02 11.96 6.45
C TRP A 98 -10.92 13.48 6.56
N HIS A 99 -11.74 14.22 5.81
CA HIS A 99 -11.80 15.69 5.90
C HIS A 99 -12.57 16.19 7.14
N GLN A 100 -13.35 15.31 7.74
CA GLN A 100 -14.17 15.59 8.89
C GLN A 100 -13.76 14.71 10.06
N LEU A 101 -13.30 15.34 11.14
CA LEU A 101 -13.14 14.74 12.45
C LEU A 101 -13.91 15.61 13.45
N TRP A 102 -14.99 15.07 14.01
CA TRP A 102 -15.87 15.77 14.95
C TRP A 102 -15.84 15.13 16.32
N VAL A 103 -16.04 15.93 17.36
CA VAL A 103 -16.38 15.50 18.73
C VAL A 103 -17.58 16.33 19.18
N GLY A 104 -18.72 15.68 19.40
CA GLY A 104 -20.00 16.38 19.57
C GLY A 104 -20.32 17.23 18.34
N ASP A 105 -20.49 18.54 18.53
CA ASP A 105 -20.78 19.51 17.47
C ASP A 105 -19.54 20.32 17.04
N ARG A 106 -18.34 19.97 17.54
CA ARG A 106 -17.09 20.67 17.22
C ARG A 106 -16.28 19.87 16.22
N LYS A 107 -15.86 20.51 15.11
CA LYS A 107 -14.87 19.95 14.19
C LYS A 107 -13.49 20.14 14.82
N VAL A 108 -12.84 19.04 15.18
CA VAL A 108 -11.55 19.04 15.89
C VAL A 108 -10.38 18.75 14.97
N GLY A 109 -10.60 18.65 13.65
CA GLY A 109 -9.49 18.55 12.71
C GLY A 109 -9.93 18.23 11.29
N ASP A 110 -8.96 18.28 10.40
CA ASP A 110 -9.04 17.75 9.04
C ASP A 110 -7.81 16.83 8.82
N PRO A 111 -7.94 15.54 9.17
CA PRO A 111 -6.91 14.53 8.92
C PRO A 111 -6.47 14.40 7.47
N TRP A 112 -7.34 14.70 6.50
CA TRP A 112 -7.02 14.61 5.07
C TRP A 112 -5.94 15.62 4.67
N VAL A 113 -6.08 16.87 5.11
CA VAL A 113 -5.11 17.95 4.83
C VAL A 113 -4.12 18.19 5.96
N THR A 114 -4.03 17.27 6.92
CA THR A 114 -3.13 17.29 8.08
C THR A 114 -3.28 18.55 8.95
N LYS A 115 -4.51 19.04 9.11
CA LYS A 115 -4.81 20.24 9.90
C LYS A 115 -5.37 19.87 11.27
N ASP A 116 -4.77 20.45 12.32
CA ASP A 116 -5.16 20.23 13.72
C ASP A 116 -5.25 18.74 14.09
N HIS A 117 -4.40 17.93 13.43
CA HIS A 117 -4.42 16.48 13.50
C HIS A 117 -3.02 15.90 13.29
N LEU A 118 -2.69 14.86 14.07
CA LEU A 118 -1.52 14.03 13.85
C LEU A 118 -1.79 12.57 14.28
N VAL A 119 -1.42 11.62 13.43
CA VAL A 119 -1.30 10.20 13.82
C VAL A 119 0.02 10.00 14.57
N VAL A 120 -0.05 9.42 15.76
CA VAL A 120 1.10 9.08 16.60
C VAL A 120 1.16 7.56 16.71
N VAL A 121 2.14 6.93 16.07
CA VAL A 121 2.37 5.49 16.19
C VAL A 121 2.95 5.19 17.57
N LYS A 122 2.27 4.32 18.34
CA LYS A 122 2.63 3.99 19.73
C LYS A 122 3.44 2.71 19.80
N GLU A 123 3.03 1.71 19.04
CA GLU A 123 3.61 0.38 19.07
C GLU A 123 3.55 -0.26 17.69
N THR A 124 4.55 -1.08 17.40
CA THR A 124 4.64 -1.87 16.17
C THR A 124 5.21 -3.24 16.50
N GLU A 125 4.48 -4.28 16.15
CA GLU A 125 4.85 -5.68 16.35
C GLU A 125 5.04 -6.35 14.98
N ILE A 126 6.16 -7.04 14.83
CA ILE A 126 6.49 -7.80 13.63
C ILE A 126 6.08 -9.25 13.89
N VAL A 127 5.12 -9.74 13.11
CA VAL A 127 4.67 -11.13 13.12
C VAL A 127 5.09 -11.78 11.80
N GLU A 128 6.25 -12.42 11.80
CA GLU A 128 6.77 -13.15 10.63
C GLU A 128 6.26 -14.59 10.65
N ALA A 129 5.44 -14.95 9.65
CA ALA A 129 5.08 -16.34 9.41
C ALA A 129 6.13 -16.94 8.46
N ALA A 130 6.77 -18.02 8.89
CA ALA A 130 7.99 -18.56 8.30
C ALA A 130 7.93 -19.06 6.83
N SER A 131 6.85 -18.83 6.05
CA SER A 131 6.80 -19.27 4.65
C SER A 131 6.06 -18.38 3.64
N ASP A 132 4.97 -17.69 4.00
CA ASP A 132 4.07 -17.12 2.97
C ASP A 132 3.74 -15.63 3.09
N SER A 133 4.01 -15.00 4.24
CA SER A 133 3.77 -13.57 4.43
C SER A 133 4.51 -13.04 5.66
N ALA A 134 4.78 -11.74 5.67
CA ALA A 134 5.13 -11.01 6.88
C ALA A 134 4.01 -10.05 7.26
N THR A 135 3.75 -9.93 8.56
CA THR A 135 2.69 -9.07 9.09
C THR A 135 3.28 -8.03 10.04
N LEU A 136 2.80 -6.80 9.92
CA LEU A 136 3.05 -5.71 10.85
C LEU A 136 1.74 -5.35 11.54
N ASP A 137 1.69 -5.55 12.85
CA ASP A 137 0.60 -5.08 13.71
C ASP A 137 1.00 -3.73 14.32
N ILE A 138 0.11 -2.75 14.24
CA ILE A 138 0.36 -1.35 14.57
C ILE A 138 -0.71 -0.88 15.55
N GLN A 139 -0.29 -0.17 16.60
CA GLN A 139 -1.17 0.62 17.44
C GLN A 139 -0.80 2.09 17.31
N ALA A 140 -1.79 2.95 17.03
CA ALA A 140 -1.61 4.38 16.86
C ALA A 140 -2.73 5.18 17.50
N GLU A 141 -2.48 6.46 17.74
CA GLU A 141 -3.46 7.42 18.26
C GLU A 141 -3.61 8.58 17.29
N TRP A 142 -4.84 8.94 16.96
CA TRP A 142 -5.18 10.12 16.19
C TRP A 142 -5.38 11.26 17.16
N THR A 143 -4.48 12.23 17.12
CA THR A 143 -4.47 13.33 18.07
C THR A 143 -5.00 14.61 17.44
N SER A 144 -5.50 15.53 18.26
CA SER A 144 -5.91 16.87 17.89
C SER A 144 -5.66 17.84 19.04
N ASN A 145 -5.17 19.03 18.70
CA ASN A 145 -5.04 20.17 19.61
C ASN A 145 -6.25 21.11 19.61
N ALA A 146 -7.29 20.81 18.83
CA ALA A 146 -8.49 21.63 18.67
C ALA A 146 -9.70 21.10 19.45
N LEU A 147 -9.51 20.13 20.36
CA LEU A 147 -10.61 19.58 21.17
C LEU A 147 -11.20 20.63 22.11
N ASP A 148 -10.35 21.48 22.69
CA ASP A 148 -10.72 22.58 23.57
C ASP A 148 -9.82 23.80 23.36
N ASP A 149 -10.14 24.87 24.08
CA ASP A 149 -9.48 26.16 23.91
C ASP A 149 -8.06 26.19 24.55
N SER A 150 -7.60 25.08 25.15
CA SER A 150 -6.25 25.00 25.73
C SER A 150 -5.16 24.84 24.68
N GLY A 151 -5.50 24.37 23.47
CA GLY A 151 -4.53 24.04 22.43
C GLY A 151 -3.66 22.81 22.75
N THR A 152 -3.99 22.04 23.80
CA THR A 152 -3.27 20.82 24.16
C THR A 152 -3.68 19.68 23.25
N SER A 153 -2.71 18.99 22.65
CA SER A 153 -2.98 17.81 21.83
C SER A 153 -3.52 16.66 22.68
N LYS A 154 -4.66 16.08 22.25
CA LYS A 154 -5.34 14.98 22.91
C LYS A 154 -5.63 13.86 21.93
N ALA A 155 -5.56 12.61 22.37
CA ALA A 155 -5.95 11.45 21.58
C ALA A 155 -7.48 11.38 21.45
N ILE A 156 -7.96 11.26 20.21
CA ILE A 156 -9.39 11.27 19.85
C ILE A 156 -9.84 9.89 19.36
N ILE A 157 -9.02 9.24 18.53
CA ILE A 157 -9.28 7.90 18.00
C ILE A 157 -8.07 7.02 18.27
N GLY A 158 -8.31 5.81 18.76
CA GLY A 158 -7.33 4.73 18.78
C GLY A 158 -7.43 3.95 17.48
N GLU A 159 -6.29 3.70 16.86
CA GLU A 159 -6.17 2.92 15.64
C GLU A 159 -5.41 1.62 15.93
N ARG A 160 -5.95 0.50 15.43
CA ARG A 160 -5.18 -0.74 15.23
C ARG A 160 -5.13 -1.07 13.76
N THR A 161 -3.93 -1.18 13.20
CA THR A 161 -3.74 -1.49 11.78
C THR A 161 -2.88 -2.73 11.63
N ARG A 162 -3.36 -3.68 10.82
CA ARG A 162 -2.59 -4.83 10.37
C ARG A 162 -2.25 -4.68 8.90
N ILE A 163 -0.95 -4.71 8.59
CA ILE A 163 -0.43 -4.74 7.21
C ILE A 163 0.21 -6.10 6.99
N GLN A 164 -0.37 -6.92 6.10
CA GLN A 164 0.15 -8.24 5.77
C GLN A 164 0.63 -8.26 4.32
N VAL A 165 1.92 -8.46 4.11
CA VAL A 165 2.52 -8.58 2.78
C VAL A 165 2.75 -10.05 2.48
N PHE A 166 2.11 -10.53 1.41
CA PHE A 166 2.26 -11.90 0.95
C PHE A 166 3.48 -12.00 0.03
N ARG A 167 4.03 -13.20 -0.06
CA ARG A 167 5.03 -13.54 -1.06
C ARG A 167 4.49 -13.33 -2.48
N GLU A 168 5.39 -13.04 -3.41
CA GLU A 168 5.07 -12.96 -4.85
C GLU A 168 4.58 -14.32 -5.35
N LYS A 169 3.56 -14.31 -6.21
CA LYS A 169 3.02 -15.50 -6.87
C LYS A 169 2.77 -15.21 -8.34
N GLY A 170 3.72 -15.60 -9.18
CA GLY A 170 3.69 -15.29 -10.61
C GLY A 170 3.76 -13.78 -10.81
N ASP A 171 2.76 -13.22 -11.48
CA ASP A 171 2.73 -11.81 -11.87
C ASP A 171 2.00 -10.91 -10.87
N VAL A 172 1.76 -11.38 -9.64
CA VAL A 172 1.07 -10.61 -8.60
C VAL A 172 1.73 -10.75 -7.22
N GLN A 173 1.58 -9.69 -6.40
CA GLN A 173 1.88 -9.69 -4.98
C GLN A 173 0.76 -8.97 -4.21
N TYR A 174 0.33 -9.53 -3.08
CA TYR A 174 -0.75 -8.96 -2.28
C TYR A 174 -0.24 -8.22 -1.06
N VAL A 175 -0.94 -7.13 -0.72
CA VAL A 175 -0.80 -6.43 0.56
C VAL A 175 -2.18 -6.22 1.16
N ASP A 176 -2.45 -6.84 2.30
CA ASP A 176 -3.72 -6.66 3.03
C ASP A 176 -3.58 -5.59 4.09
N PHE A 177 -4.61 -4.75 4.16
CA PHE A 177 -4.81 -3.75 5.19
C PHE A 177 -6.09 -4.06 5.95
N THR A 178 -5.98 -4.22 7.27
CA THR A 178 -7.12 -4.20 8.19
C THR A 178 -6.94 -3.04 9.16
N ILE A 179 -7.79 -2.03 9.05
CA ILE A 179 -7.74 -0.81 9.85
C ILE A 179 -8.95 -0.81 10.80
N GLN A 180 -8.70 -0.69 12.09
CA GLN A 180 -9.72 -0.61 13.13
C GLN A 180 -9.66 0.73 13.82
N LEU A 181 -10.78 1.46 13.85
CA LEU A 181 -10.90 2.76 14.51
C LEU A 181 -11.89 2.69 15.67
N THR A 182 -11.42 3.05 16.87
CA THR A 182 -12.22 3.11 18.10
C THR A 182 -12.11 4.51 18.70
N PRO A 183 -13.21 5.17 19.09
CA PRO A 183 -13.15 6.48 19.70
C PRO A 183 -12.56 6.38 21.12
N LEU A 184 -11.69 7.33 21.49
CA LEU A 184 -11.10 7.46 22.83
C LEU A 184 -11.82 8.51 23.69
N VAL A 185 -12.72 9.27 23.07
CA VAL A 185 -13.61 10.24 23.71
C VAL A 185 -15.04 10.03 23.22
N PRO A 186 -16.08 10.49 23.92
CA PRO A 186 -17.46 10.37 23.47
C PRO A 186 -17.75 11.12 22.16
N ASP A 187 -18.81 10.73 21.47
CA ASP A 187 -19.42 11.47 20.35
C ASP A 187 -18.48 11.80 19.17
N VAL A 188 -17.52 10.92 18.88
CA VAL A 188 -16.62 11.07 17.74
C VAL A 188 -17.34 10.70 16.44
N LYS A 189 -17.21 11.55 15.40
CA LYS A 189 -17.67 11.24 14.03
C LYS A 189 -16.56 11.48 13.02
N ILE A 190 -16.55 10.68 11.95
CA ILE A 190 -15.66 10.85 10.80
C ILE A 190 -16.45 10.94 9.49
N GLY A 191 -15.97 11.75 8.54
CA GLY A 191 -16.62 11.96 7.24
C GLY A 191 -15.67 12.53 6.18
N GLY A 192 -16.06 12.45 4.92
CA GLY A 192 -15.29 12.92 3.78
C GLY A 192 -15.44 14.40 3.48
N SER A 193 -14.96 14.85 2.32
CA SER A 193 -15.16 16.24 1.91
C SER A 193 -16.66 16.58 1.84
N GLU A 194 -17.01 17.81 2.20
CA GLU A 194 -18.40 18.29 2.21
C GLU A 194 -18.95 18.56 0.79
N ASP A 195 -18.09 18.50 -0.23
CA ASP A 195 -18.49 18.62 -1.63
C ASP A 195 -19.04 17.31 -2.22
N ALA A 196 -19.47 17.35 -3.47
CA ALA A 196 -20.01 16.18 -4.16
C ALA A 196 -19.02 15.03 -4.35
N LYS A 197 -17.72 15.25 -4.07
CA LYS A 197 -16.68 14.23 -4.26
C LYS A 197 -16.62 13.29 -3.06
N GLY A 198 -16.75 13.80 -1.84
CA GLY A 198 -16.73 13.00 -0.62
C GLY A 198 -15.38 12.33 -0.32
N TYR A 199 -14.24 12.98 -0.65
CA TYR A 199 -12.89 12.43 -0.41
C TYR A 199 -12.73 11.95 1.03
N SER A 200 -12.45 10.66 1.21
CA SER A 200 -12.37 10.02 2.53
C SER A 200 -11.80 8.62 2.42
N GLY A 201 -11.34 8.05 3.54
CA GLY A 201 -11.00 6.64 3.61
C GLY A 201 -9.70 6.29 2.92
N PHE A 202 -9.62 5.04 2.48
CA PHE A 202 -8.40 4.41 1.98
C PHE A 202 -8.05 4.91 0.57
N THR A 203 -6.81 5.34 0.39
CA THR A 203 -6.35 6.02 -0.83
C THR A 203 -4.99 5.50 -1.25
N VAL A 204 -4.84 5.27 -2.55
CA VAL A 204 -3.54 5.06 -3.20
C VAL A 204 -3.25 6.25 -4.11
N ARG A 205 -2.10 6.88 -3.86
CA ARG A 205 -1.46 7.92 -4.66
C ARG A 205 -0.29 7.32 -5.44
N VAL A 206 -0.50 7.07 -6.73
CA VAL A 206 0.57 6.66 -7.65
C VAL A 206 1.29 7.86 -8.24
N LYS A 207 2.54 7.68 -8.67
CA LYS A 207 3.24 8.62 -9.55
C LYS A 207 2.75 8.35 -10.98
N PRO A 208 1.82 9.16 -11.54
CA PRO A 208 1.15 8.79 -12.78
C PRO A 208 2.14 8.72 -13.95
N PRO A 209 2.30 7.56 -14.62
CA PRO A 209 2.99 7.53 -15.89
C PRO A 209 2.13 8.20 -16.98
N THR A 210 2.75 8.62 -18.08
CA THR A 210 2.04 9.33 -19.16
C THR A 210 0.98 8.48 -19.85
N ASP A 211 1.16 7.16 -19.83
CA ASP A 211 0.28 6.15 -20.41
C ASP A 211 -0.59 5.46 -19.34
N MET A 212 -0.84 6.12 -18.20
CA MET A 212 -1.64 5.55 -17.12
C MET A 212 -3.07 5.25 -17.58
N ILE A 213 -3.51 4.04 -17.28
CA ILE A 213 -4.87 3.53 -17.54
C ILE A 213 -5.54 3.33 -16.19
N ILE A 214 -6.76 3.87 -16.02
CA ILE A 214 -7.64 3.54 -14.91
C ILE A 214 -8.71 2.55 -15.41
N ARG A 215 -8.93 1.46 -14.67
CA ARG A 215 -9.96 0.47 -14.99
C ARG A 215 -10.70 0.04 -13.72
N ASP A 216 -12.02 -0.13 -13.85
CA ASP A 216 -12.86 -0.80 -12.86
C ASP A 216 -13.85 -1.77 -13.54
N GLU A 217 -14.91 -2.18 -12.84
CA GLU A 217 -15.92 -3.10 -13.38
C GLU A 217 -16.65 -2.59 -14.64
N ARG A 218 -16.61 -1.28 -14.91
CA ARG A 218 -17.22 -0.65 -16.09
C ARG A 218 -16.32 -0.71 -17.32
N GLY A 219 -15.04 -1.06 -17.14
CA GLY A 219 -14.03 -1.04 -18.19
C GLY A 219 -12.97 0.04 -17.98
N VAL A 220 -12.23 0.35 -19.05
CA VAL A 220 -11.25 1.45 -19.04
C VAL A 220 -12.00 2.77 -18.97
N LEU A 221 -11.51 3.68 -18.14
CA LEU A 221 -12.10 4.99 -17.96
C LEU A 221 -11.29 6.03 -18.73
N ASP A 222 -11.95 6.76 -19.63
CA ASP A 222 -11.32 7.87 -20.37
C ASP A 222 -11.25 9.16 -19.53
N ASP A 223 -12.14 9.29 -18.54
CA ASP A 223 -12.30 10.47 -17.68
C ASP A 223 -12.25 10.10 -16.19
N ASP A 224 -11.98 11.12 -15.37
CA ASP A 224 -12.07 11.02 -13.91
C ASP A 224 -13.46 10.54 -13.46
N ALA A 225 -13.49 9.68 -12.43
CA ALA A 225 -14.74 9.19 -11.86
C ALA A 225 -14.99 9.82 -10.48
N VAL A 226 -16.24 10.18 -10.20
CA VAL A 226 -16.68 10.70 -8.91
C VAL A 226 -17.93 9.95 -8.48
N GLN A 227 -17.92 9.43 -7.25
CA GLN A 227 -19.03 8.68 -6.66
C GLN A 227 -19.47 7.46 -7.49
N SER A 228 -18.57 6.94 -8.33
CA SER A 228 -18.79 5.68 -9.05
C SER A 228 -18.79 4.50 -8.07
N THR A 229 -19.46 3.41 -8.45
CA THR A 229 -19.55 2.19 -7.63
C THR A 229 -18.86 1.06 -8.35
N SER A 230 -17.97 0.37 -7.63
CA SER A 230 -17.22 -0.78 -8.11
C SER A 230 -16.66 -1.57 -6.93
N THR A 231 -16.55 -2.88 -7.02
CA THR A 231 -15.92 -3.72 -5.96
C THR A 231 -14.40 -3.53 -5.89
N TRP A 232 -13.79 -3.12 -7.00
CA TRP A 232 -12.37 -2.82 -7.13
C TRP A 232 -12.12 -1.68 -8.14
N SER A 233 -10.95 -1.07 -8.07
CA SER A 233 -10.40 -0.22 -9.14
C SER A 233 -8.90 -0.49 -9.23
N GLY A 234 -8.32 -0.30 -10.41
CA GLY A 234 -6.87 -0.41 -10.58
C GLY A 234 -6.32 0.55 -11.60
N VAL A 235 -5.02 0.82 -11.45
CA VAL A 235 -4.23 1.57 -12.41
C VAL A 235 -3.13 0.71 -12.99
N SER A 236 -2.82 0.92 -14.26
CA SER A 236 -1.67 0.29 -14.94
C SER A 236 -0.97 1.31 -15.83
N GLY A 237 0.33 1.16 -16.06
CA GLY A 237 1.10 2.05 -16.93
C GLY A 237 2.59 1.71 -16.90
N SER A 238 3.38 2.48 -17.64
CA SER A 238 4.84 2.31 -17.69
C SER A 238 5.50 3.03 -16.50
N PHE A 239 5.47 2.40 -15.31
CA PHE A 239 6.13 2.94 -14.11
C PHE A 239 7.66 2.79 -14.11
N GLY A 240 8.18 1.90 -14.97
CA GLY A 240 9.60 1.69 -15.23
C GLY A 240 9.83 1.13 -16.64
N ASP A 241 11.03 0.59 -16.88
CA ASP A 241 11.45 0.17 -18.23
C ASP A 241 11.13 -1.31 -18.55
N GLN A 242 10.59 -2.08 -17.59
CA GLN A 242 10.37 -3.52 -17.72
C GLN A 242 8.98 -3.90 -18.28
N GLY A 243 8.22 -2.91 -18.75
CA GLY A 243 6.88 -3.07 -19.28
C GLY A 243 5.82 -2.44 -18.38
N LEU A 244 4.55 -2.73 -18.67
CA LEU A 244 3.44 -2.24 -17.87
C LEU A 244 3.42 -2.92 -16.52
N SER A 245 3.14 -2.14 -15.49
CA SER A 245 2.82 -2.63 -14.15
C SER A 245 1.71 -1.79 -13.54
N GLY A 246 1.20 -2.23 -12.40
CA GLY A 246 0.05 -1.59 -11.82
C GLY A 246 -0.25 -1.97 -10.39
N ILE A 247 -1.26 -1.30 -9.88
CA ILE A 247 -1.82 -1.55 -8.55
C ILE A 247 -3.33 -1.40 -8.56
N ALA A 248 -4.01 -2.43 -8.05
CA ALA A 248 -5.44 -2.41 -7.81
C ALA A 248 -5.77 -2.39 -6.33
N ILE A 249 -6.82 -1.67 -5.96
CA ILE A 249 -7.45 -1.70 -4.65
C ILE A 249 -8.70 -2.59 -4.75
N LEU A 250 -8.71 -3.65 -3.95
CA LEU A 250 -9.83 -4.55 -3.75
C LEU A 250 -10.57 -4.18 -2.46
N SER A 251 -11.90 -4.23 -2.49
CA SER A 251 -12.72 -3.91 -1.32
C SER A 251 -13.36 -5.15 -0.74
N HIS A 252 -13.42 -5.22 0.58
CA HIS A 252 -14.04 -6.35 1.28
C HIS A 252 -15.55 -6.10 1.53
N PRO A 253 -16.42 -7.13 1.43
CA PRO A 253 -17.87 -7.00 1.64
C PRO A 253 -18.27 -6.67 3.09
N SER A 254 -17.33 -6.72 4.04
CA SER A 254 -17.57 -6.26 5.42
C SER A 254 -17.67 -4.74 5.56
N LEU A 255 -17.34 -3.97 4.52
CA LEU A 255 -17.53 -2.52 4.53
C LEU A 255 -19.03 -2.21 4.38
N THR A 256 -19.60 -1.41 5.28
CA THR A 256 -21.05 -1.12 5.32
C THR A 256 -21.63 -0.62 3.99
N GLN A 257 -20.84 0.12 3.20
CA GLN A 257 -21.25 0.62 1.89
C GLN A 257 -20.62 -0.20 0.76
N PHE A 258 -20.60 -1.53 0.84
CA PHE A 258 -20.08 -2.37 -0.25
C PHE A 258 -21.12 -2.60 -1.38
N PRO A 259 -20.73 -2.50 -2.66
CA PRO A 259 -19.45 -1.99 -3.17
C PRO A 259 -19.29 -0.48 -2.91
N PRO A 260 -18.08 -0.02 -2.55
CA PRO A 260 -17.88 1.37 -2.14
C PRO A 260 -18.05 2.37 -3.26
N ARG A 261 -18.14 3.64 -2.85
CA ARG A 261 -18.02 4.80 -3.72
C ARG A 261 -16.55 5.10 -3.98
N TRP A 262 -16.26 5.54 -5.19
CA TRP A 262 -14.90 5.86 -5.62
C TRP A 262 -14.76 7.31 -6.04
N VAL A 263 -13.57 7.86 -5.80
CA VAL A 263 -13.07 9.01 -6.53
C VAL A 263 -11.77 8.61 -7.23
N LEU A 264 -11.82 8.57 -8.56
CA LEU A 264 -10.71 8.15 -9.41
C LEU A 264 -10.20 9.33 -10.22
N ARG A 265 -8.88 9.48 -10.29
CA ARG A 265 -8.24 10.64 -10.90
C ARG A 265 -7.05 10.27 -11.75
N HIS A 266 -7.02 10.78 -12.97
CA HIS A 266 -5.93 10.62 -13.93
C HIS A 266 -4.65 11.35 -13.51
N TYR A 267 -4.73 12.26 -12.54
CA TYR A 267 -3.52 12.75 -11.88
C TYR A 267 -2.86 11.70 -10.98
N GLY A 268 -3.39 10.47 -10.84
CA GLY A 268 -2.75 9.34 -10.16
C GLY A 268 -3.36 8.97 -8.80
N MET A 269 -4.67 9.13 -8.62
CA MET A 269 -5.32 8.84 -7.33
C MET A 269 -6.47 7.85 -7.47
N GLN A 270 -6.47 6.85 -6.58
CA GLN A 270 -7.57 5.92 -6.35
C GLN A 270 -8.04 6.10 -4.90
N ASN A 271 -9.26 6.59 -4.70
CA ASN A 271 -9.81 6.83 -3.37
C ASN A 271 -11.11 6.03 -3.16
N VAL A 272 -11.11 5.14 -2.17
CA VAL A 272 -12.31 4.48 -1.65
C VAL A 272 -13.01 5.43 -0.70
N ALA A 273 -13.97 6.20 -1.21
CA ALA A 273 -14.65 7.28 -0.52
C ALA A 273 -15.70 6.76 0.48
N TYR A 274 -15.22 6.30 1.63
CA TYR A 274 -16.05 5.83 2.74
C TYR A 274 -15.83 6.68 4.01
N PRO A 275 -16.88 7.16 4.70
CA PRO A 275 -18.31 6.99 4.39
C PRO A 275 -18.82 7.97 3.31
N GLY A 276 -17.93 8.73 2.67
CA GLY A 276 -18.29 9.83 1.79
C GLY A 276 -18.67 11.07 2.60
N ARG A 277 -19.47 11.95 2.01
CA ARG A 277 -19.79 13.28 2.55
C ARG A 277 -20.45 13.26 3.94
N GLU A 278 -21.32 12.29 4.19
CA GLU A 278 -22.13 12.24 5.42
C GLU A 278 -21.34 11.57 6.55
N PRO A 279 -21.06 12.28 7.67
CA PRO A 279 -20.28 11.71 8.76
C PRO A 279 -20.99 10.55 9.46
N ILE A 280 -20.22 9.53 9.85
CA ILE A 280 -20.69 8.44 10.69
C ILE A 280 -20.13 8.56 12.09
N ALA A 281 -20.91 8.18 13.10
CA ALA A 281 -20.42 8.04 14.46
C ALA A 281 -19.53 6.80 14.59
N LEU A 282 -18.44 6.94 15.35
CA LEU A 282 -17.63 5.80 15.78
C LEU A 282 -18.18 5.25 17.09
N SER A 283 -18.16 3.93 17.24
CA SER A 283 -18.68 3.23 18.41
C SER A 283 -17.53 2.71 19.28
N ALA A 284 -17.65 2.85 20.60
CA ALA A 284 -16.69 2.33 21.56
C ALA A 284 -16.81 0.80 21.77
N GLU A 285 -17.97 0.22 21.47
CA GLU A 285 -18.25 -1.21 21.67
C GLU A 285 -17.91 -2.04 20.43
N GLN A 286 -18.29 -1.53 19.26
CA GLN A 286 -18.03 -2.08 17.94
C GLN A 286 -17.13 -1.12 17.15
N PRO A 287 -15.82 -1.41 17.01
CA PRO A 287 -14.91 -0.60 16.21
C PRO A 287 -15.33 -0.54 14.75
N LEU A 288 -15.06 0.57 14.08
CA LEU A 288 -15.14 0.60 12.62
C LEU A 288 -13.98 -0.21 12.06
N VAL A 289 -14.27 -1.23 11.23
CA VAL A 289 -13.27 -2.07 10.57
C VAL A 289 -13.31 -1.85 9.07
N ILE A 290 -12.18 -1.42 8.49
CA ILE A 290 -11.99 -1.22 7.06
C ILE A 290 -10.97 -2.24 6.56
N ARG A 291 -11.33 -2.96 5.49
CA ARG A 291 -10.52 -4.04 4.92
C ARG A 291 -10.33 -3.82 3.42
N HIS A 292 -9.07 -3.72 3.02
CA HIS A 292 -8.67 -3.62 1.62
C HIS A 292 -7.50 -4.54 1.33
N ARG A 293 -7.44 -5.03 0.08
CA ARG A 293 -6.26 -5.70 -0.47
C ARG A 293 -5.72 -4.88 -1.62
N LEU A 294 -4.43 -4.63 -1.61
CA LEU A 294 -3.70 -4.18 -2.79
C LEU A 294 -3.25 -5.40 -3.58
N VAL A 295 -3.42 -5.34 -4.90
CA VAL A 295 -2.79 -6.29 -5.84
C VAL A 295 -1.79 -5.51 -6.66
N ILE A 296 -0.51 -5.71 -6.37
CA ILE A 296 0.61 -5.22 -7.17
C ILE A 296 0.79 -6.22 -8.31
N HIS A 297 0.88 -5.77 -9.55
CA HIS A 297 0.90 -6.69 -10.68
C HIS A 297 1.76 -6.22 -11.86
N ARG A 298 2.23 -7.17 -12.67
CA ARG A 298 2.73 -6.91 -14.03
C ARG A 298 1.55 -6.82 -15.01
N GLY A 299 1.77 -6.16 -16.14
CA GLY A 299 0.78 -5.98 -17.19
C GLY A 299 -0.38 -5.04 -16.81
N THR A 300 -1.46 -5.09 -17.60
CA THR A 300 -2.70 -4.39 -17.32
C THR A 300 -3.53 -5.11 -16.26
N THR A 301 -4.51 -4.42 -15.66
CA THR A 301 -5.50 -5.03 -14.74
C THR A 301 -6.27 -6.20 -15.37
N ASP A 302 -6.40 -6.24 -16.70
CA ASP A 302 -7.03 -7.37 -17.41
C ASP A 302 -6.10 -8.57 -17.49
N GLN A 303 -4.84 -8.35 -17.89
CA GLN A 303 -3.80 -9.40 -17.93
C GLN A 303 -3.56 -10.00 -16.55
N ALA A 304 -3.57 -9.15 -15.51
CA ALA A 304 -3.45 -9.56 -14.11
C ALA A 304 -4.75 -10.12 -13.52
N ARG A 305 -5.84 -10.22 -14.30
CA ARG A 305 -7.12 -10.83 -13.87
C ARG A 305 -7.66 -10.29 -12.54
N ILE A 306 -7.61 -8.97 -12.34
CA ILE A 306 -7.98 -8.33 -11.06
C ILE A 306 -9.38 -8.72 -10.56
N MET A 307 -10.34 -8.90 -11.47
CA MET A 307 -11.68 -9.37 -11.11
C MET A 307 -11.69 -10.74 -10.41
N ASP A 308 -10.80 -11.67 -10.79
CA ASP A 308 -10.74 -12.98 -10.14
C ASP A 308 -10.09 -12.90 -8.75
N HIS A 309 -9.12 -11.99 -8.59
CA HIS A 309 -8.55 -11.66 -7.29
C HIS A 309 -9.59 -11.03 -6.36
N GLN A 310 -10.43 -10.12 -6.87
CA GLN A 310 -11.55 -9.54 -6.13
C GLN A 310 -12.52 -10.62 -5.63
N ARG A 311 -12.99 -11.50 -6.53
CA ARG A 311 -13.89 -12.61 -6.16
C ARG A 311 -13.30 -13.52 -5.10
N THR A 312 -11.99 -13.76 -5.13
CA THR A 312 -11.31 -14.55 -4.11
C THR A 312 -11.22 -13.79 -2.78
N TYR A 313 -10.98 -12.47 -2.83
CA TYR A 313 -10.86 -11.63 -1.64
C TYR A 313 -12.21 -11.48 -0.91
N GLU A 314 -13.33 -11.42 -1.62
CA GLU A 314 -14.68 -11.39 -1.04
C GLU A 314 -15.02 -12.61 -0.19
N LEU A 315 -14.31 -13.73 -0.40
CA LEU A 315 -14.50 -14.98 0.34
C LEU A 315 -13.57 -15.10 1.56
N THR A 316 -12.68 -14.13 1.78
CA THR A 316 -11.78 -14.16 2.94
C THR A 316 -12.56 -13.90 4.23
N PRO A 317 -12.24 -14.60 5.33
CA PRO A 317 -12.96 -14.47 6.60
C PRO A 317 -12.82 -13.08 7.21
#